data_AF-A0AA88XED0-F1
#
_entry.id   AF-A0AA88XED0-F1
#
_cell.length_a   1.000
_cell.length_b   1.000
_cell.length_c   1.000
_cell.angle_alpha   90.00
_cell.angle_beta   90.00
_cell.angle_gamma   90.00
#
_symmetry.space_group_name_H-M   'P 1'
#
loop_
_entity.id
_entity.type
_entity.pdbx_description
1 polymer ?
#
loop_
_entity_poly.entity_id
_entity_poly.type
_entity_poly.pdbx_seq_one_letter_code
_entity_poly.pdbx_strand_id
1 'polypeptide(L)'
;SNWAYSCSGTFLSEDANSSNYQKNITCGISNNVYATARLCPVSLKYYGFCLLKGSYTVTLHFAEIVYSEREDHSILGERVFDVYIQVERVETNFNPKNASGDAKKDASRQYYNVSVKEDHTLRIHLYWAGKGSLFTPPATNGPLISAISVVTGMKSAQYPFIVQFYV
;
A
#
# COMPACT_ATOMS: atom_id res chain seq x y z
N SER A 1 -18.73 4.18 -6.01
CA SER A 1 -17.56 3.88 -5.17
C SER A 1 -17.35 5.05 -4.22
N ASN A 2 -17.32 4.84 -2.89
CA ASN A 2 -17.11 5.91 -1.90
C ASN A 2 -15.63 6.18 -1.62
N TRP A 3 -14.76 5.90 -2.60
CA TRP A 3 -13.33 6.01 -2.42
C TRP A 3 -12.68 6.71 -3.60
N ALA A 4 -11.65 7.48 -3.30
CA ALA A 4 -10.79 8.12 -4.28
C ALA A 4 -9.33 7.89 -3.89
N TYR A 5 -8.44 8.03 -4.85
CA TYR A 5 -7.01 8.06 -4.61
C TYR A 5 -6.36 9.18 -5.40
N SER A 6 -5.18 9.63 -4.96
CA SER A 6 -4.30 10.48 -5.73
C SER A 6 -2.90 9.91 -5.74
N CYS A 7 -2.25 10.04 -6.90
CA CYS A 7 -0.91 9.53 -7.18
C CYS A 7 -0.08 10.68 -7.72
N SER A 8 1.08 10.96 -7.13
CA SER A 8 1.91 12.08 -7.56
C SER A 8 3.41 11.82 -7.43
N GLY A 9 4.17 12.66 -8.13
CA GLY A 9 5.62 12.59 -8.25
C GLY A 9 6.07 12.13 -9.63
N THR A 10 7.39 11.98 -9.78
CA THR A 10 8.03 11.49 -11.01
C THR A 10 8.94 10.33 -10.64
N PHE A 11 8.97 9.30 -11.49
CA PHE A 11 9.93 8.21 -11.31
C PHE A 11 11.34 8.69 -11.64
N LEU A 12 12.34 8.16 -10.94
CA LEU A 12 13.76 8.47 -11.22
C LEU A 12 14.26 7.81 -12.51
N SER A 13 13.63 6.71 -12.92
CA SER A 13 13.95 6.01 -14.16
C SER A 13 13.50 6.79 -15.40
N GLU A 14 14.41 7.01 -16.34
CA GLU A 14 14.10 7.64 -17.64
C GLU A 14 13.15 6.78 -18.50
N ASP A 15 13.21 5.45 -18.36
CA ASP A 15 12.32 4.51 -19.06
C ASP A 15 10.91 4.39 -18.45
N ALA A 16 10.61 5.14 -17.38
CA ALA A 16 9.33 5.02 -16.70
C ALA A 16 8.18 5.56 -17.56
N ASN A 17 7.11 4.77 -17.67
CA ASN A 17 5.93 5.11 -18.44
C ASN A 17 4.65 4.79 -17.64
N SER A 18 3.48 4.95 -18.27
CA SER A 18 2.18 4.76 -17.62
C SER A 18 1.97 3.34 -17.06
N SER A 19 2.62 2.32 -17.63
CA SER A 19 2.58 0.94 -17.09
C SER A 19 3.29 0.78 -15.75
N ASN A 20 4.05 1.78 -15.30
CA ASN A 20 4.71 1.72 -14.00
C ASN A 20 3.76 1.96 -12.82
N TYR A 21 2.61 2.59 -13.04
CA TYR A 21 1.67 2.94 -11.98
C TYR A 21 0.83 1.75 -11.47
N GLN A 22 0.79 0.66 -12.24
CA GLN A 22 0.16 -0.59 -11.86
C GLN A 22 1.10 -1.74 -12.17
N LYS A 23 1.41 -2.56 -11.17
CA LYS A 23 2.35 -3.69 -11.28
C LYS A 23 1.62 -4.99 -11.05
N ASN A 24 1.95 -5.98 -11.85
CA ASN A 24 1.42 -7.33 -11.77
C ASN A 24 2.58 -8.31 -11.53
N ILE A 25 2.34 -9.38 -10.77
CA ILE A 25 3.30 -10.47 -10.65
C ILE A 25 3.56 -11.07 -12.04
N THR A 26 4.83 -11.25 -12.39
CA THR A 26 5.28 -11.79 -13.69
C THR A 26 5.24 -13.31 -13.78
N CYS A 27 5.23 -14.04 -12.66
CA CYS A 27 5.22 -15.51 -12.61
C CYS A 27 4.16 -16.06 -11.64
N GLY A 28 3.27 -16.91 -12.16
CA GLY A 28 2.21 -17.59 -11.41
C GLY A 28 0.87 -16.89 -11.56
N ILE A 29 -0.11 -17.60 -12.13
CA ILE A 29 -1.51 -17.17 -12.12
C ILE A 29 -2.00 -17.32 -10.68
N SER A 30 -2.00 -16.24 -9.92
CA SER A 30 -2.59 -16.20 -8.59
C SER A 30 -3.78 -15.26 -8.62
N ASN A 31 -4.98 -15.76 -8.28
CA ASN A 31 -6.17 -14.94 -8.06
C ASN A 31 -6.17 -14.28 -6.67
N ASN A 32 -4.99 -14.01 -6.11
CA ASN A 32 -4.82 -13.49 -4.76
C ASN A 32 -4.72 -11.94 -4.78
N VAL A 33 -5.12 -11.29 -3.68
CA VAL A 33 -5.05 -9.82 -3.49
C VAL A 33 -3.64 -9.25 -3.72
N TYR A 34 -2.61 -10.08 -3.64
CA TYR A 34 -1.20 -9.71 -3.80
C TYR A 34 -0.68 -9.81 -5.25
N ALA A 35 -1.53 -10.24 -6.20
CA ALA A 35 -1.15 -10.39 -7.61
C ALA A 35 -0.89 -9.05 -8.31
N THR A 36 -1.52 -7.98 -7.84
CA THR A 36 -1.38 -6.62 -8.37
C THR A 36 -1.02 -5.62 -7.26
N ALA A 37 -0.42 -4.50 -7.66
CA ALA A 37 -0.17 -3.37 -6.77
C ALA A 37 -0.25 -2.04 -7.52
N ARG A 38 -0.78 -1.01 -6.85
CA ARG A 38 -0.61 0.38 -7.29
C ARG A 38 0.76 0.86 -6.85
N LEU A 39 1.50 1.47 -7.76
CA LEU A 39 2.78 2.12 -7.47
C LEU A 39 2.66 3.60 -7.82
N CYS A 40 3.15 4.47 -6.93
CA CYS A 40 3.27 5.90 -7.21
C CYS A 40 4.68 6.36 -6.93
N PRO A 41 5.22 7.35 -7.66
CA PRO A 41 6.62 7.71 -7.50
C PRO A 41 6.96 8.35 -6.15
N VAL A 42 6.09 9.23 -5.62
CA VAL A 42 6.38 9.99 -4.39
C VAL A 42 5.27 9.84 -3.37
N SER A 43 4.02 10.09 -3.77
CA SER A 43 2.90 10.12 -2.85
C SER A 43 1.72 9.35 -3.42
N LEU A 44 1.20 8.42 -2.62
CA LEU A 44 -0.04 7.69 -2.89
C LEU A 44 -1.01 7.92 -1.73
N LYS A 45 -2.12 8.61 -2.00
CA LYS A 45 -3.15 8.91 -1.00
C LYS A 45 -4.44 8.20 -1.35
N TYR A 46 -5.12 7.67 -0.34
CA TYR A 46 -6.47 7.14 -0.44
C TYR A 46 -7.39 7.87 0.52
N TYR A 47 -8.63 8.05 0.06
CA TYR A 47 -9.70 8.72 0.78
C TYR A 47 -10.91 7.80 0.74
N GLY A 48 -11.37 7.33 1.90
CA GLY A 48 -12.67 6.71 2.07
C GLY A 48 -13.65 7.76 2.56
N PHE A 49 -14.78 7.92 1.87
CA PHE A 49 -15.84 8.89 2.19
C PHE A 49 -17.07 8.19 2.77
N CYS A 50 -17.95 8.98 3.37
CA CYS A 50 -19.25 8.53 3.88
C CYS A 50 -19.14 7.41 4.93
N LEU A 51 -18.02 7.34 5.67
CA LEU A 51 -17.89 6.41 6.78
C LEU A 51 -18.68 6.91 7.99
N LEU A 52 -19.28 5.99 8.75
CA LEU A 52 -19.87 6.32 10.03
C LEU A 52 -18.79 6.81 11.00
N LYS A 53 -19.17 7.69 11.92
CA LYS A 53 -18.28 8.09 13.00
C LYS A 53 -18.00 6.88 13.87
N GLY A 54 -16.74 6.64 14.20
CA GLY A 54 -16.39 5.48 15.01
C GLY A 54 -14.95 5.05 14.90
N SER A 55 -14.70 3.89 15.50
CA SER A 55 -13.40 3.23 15.54
C SER A 55 -13.34 2.11 14.52
N TYR A 56 -12.26 2.08 13.75
CA TYR A 56 -12.03 1.13 12.67
C TYR A 56 -10.71 0.39 12.84
N THR A 57 -10.68 -0.84 12.35
CA THR A 57 -9.46 -1.57 12.04
C THR A 57 -9.15 -1.38 10.56
N VAL A 58 -8.00 -0.79 10.25
CA VAL A 58 -7.50 -0.61 8.89
C VAL A 58 -6.39 -1.62 8.63
N THR A 59 -6.53 -2.43 7.58
CA THR A 59 -5.49 -3.36 7.14
C THR A 59 -4.94 -2.90 5.80
N LEU A 60 -3.63 -2.68 5.75
CA LEU A 60 -2.91 -2.38 4.51
C LEU A 60 -2.16 -3.63 4.06
N HIS A 61 -2.37 -4.02 2.81
CA HIS A 61 -1.79 -5.19 2.17
C HIS A 61 -0.73 -4.77 1.16
N PHE A 62 0.47 -5.31 1.29
CA PHE A 62 1.62 -5.00 0.47
C PHE A 62 2.21 -6.28 -0.10
N ALA A 63 2.56 -6.26 -1.38
CA ALA A 63 3.44 -7.24 -2.00
C ALA A 63 4.52 -6.51 -2.78
N GLU A 64 5.78 -6.82 -2.51
CA GLU A 64 6.87 -6.23 -3.29
C GLU A 64 7.05 -6.99 -4.60
N ILE A 65 6.46 -6.45 -5.66
CA ILE A 65 6.41 -7.07 -6.98
C ILE A 65 7.60 -6.63 -7.85
N VAL A 66 8.07 -5.40 -7.68
CA VAL A 66 9.11 -4.79 -8.53
C VAL A 66 10.50 -5.32 -8.16
N TYR A 67 10.79 -5.27 -6.87
CA TYR A 67 12.08 -5.64 -6.30
C TYR A 67 12.06 -7.09 -5.79
N SER A 68 11.18 -7.94 -6.32
CA SER A 68 11.06 -9.33 -5.87
C SER A 68 12.36 -10.12 -6.04
N GLU A 69 12.57 -11.13 -5.18
CA GLU A 69 13.72 -12.03 -5.28
C GLU A 69 13.73 -12.75 -6.63
N ARG A 70 14.91 -12.80 -7.25
CA ARG A 70 15.17 -13.64 -8.42
C ARG A 70 15.27 -15.11 -8.00
N GLU A 71 15.24 -16.01 -8.99
CA GLU A 71 15.44 -17.45 -8.79
C GLU A 71 16.80 -17.79 -8.14
N ASP A 72 17.79 -16.90 -8.23
CA ASP A 72 19.11 -17.01 -7.60
C ASP A 72 19.18 -16.40 -6.18
N HIS A 73 18.04 -16.03 -5.58
CA HIS A 73 17.91 -15.35 -4.28
C HIS A 73 18.64 -14.00 -4.17
N SER A 74 19.06 -13.40 -5.28
CA SER A 74 19.59 -12.03 -5.25
C SER A 74 18.46 -11.03 -5.00
N ILE A 75 18.62 -10.22 -3.95
CA ILE A 75 17.70 -9.13 -3.62
C ILE A 75 18.03 -7.95 -4.52
N LEU A 76 17.18 -7.67 -5.50
CA LEU A 76 17.24 -6.41 -6.24
C LEU A 76 16.58 -5.32 -5.41
N GLY A 77 17.38 -4.51 -4.72
CA GLY A 77 16.97 -3.24 -4.13
C GLY A 77 15.93 -3.26 -3.00
N GLU A 78 15.71 -2.10 -2.40
CA GLU A 78 14.82 -1.89 -1.26
C GLU A 78 13.79 -0.82 -1.55
N ARG A 79 12.54 -1.06 -1.13
CA ARG A 79 11.48 -0.07 -1.12
C ARG A 79 11.23 0.38 0.31
N VAL A 80 11.32 1.69 0.53
CA VAL A 80 11.20 2.28 1.86
C VAL A 80 10.31 3.51 1.79
N PHE A 81 9.21 3.54 2.54
CA PHE A 81 8.31 4.70 2.60
C PHE A 81 7.68 4.84 3.99
N ASP A 82 7.13 6.01 4.28
CA ASP A 82 6.37 6.25 5.50
C ASP A 82 4.88 5.94 5.27
N VAL A 83 4.19 5.48 6.31
CA VAL A 83 2.74 5.24 6.30
C VAL A 83 2.06 6.21 7.25
N TYR A 84 1.07 6.91 6.74
CA TYR A 84 0.22 7.79 7.50
C TYR A 84 -1.23 7.30 7.44
N ILE A 85 -1.90 7.30 8.58
CA ILE A 85 -3.34 7.08 8.68
C ILE A 85 -3.95 8.27 9.39
N GLN A 86 -5.01 8.81 8.79
CA GLN A 86 -5.50 10.15 9.07
C GLN A 86 -4.38 11.18 8.91
N VAL A 87 -3.93 11.79 10.01
CA VAL A 87 -2.85 12.78 10.04
C VAL A 87 -1.60 12.25 10.76
N GLU A 88 -1.66 11.03 11.29
CA GLU A 88 -0.61 10.44 12.12
C GLU A 88 0.32 9.57 11.28
N ARG A 89 1.63 9.70 11.47
CA ARG A 89 2.63 8.79 10.90
C ARG A 89 2.70 7.53 11.75
N VAL A 90 2.09 6.45 11.26
CA VAL A 90 1.99 5.18 11.98
C VAL A 90 3.17 4.24 11.70
N GLU A 91 3.86 4.40 10.58
CA GLU A 91 5.11 3.69 10.26
C GLU A 91 6.12 4.67 9.65
N THR A 92 7.38 4.54 10.04
CA THR A 92 8.50 5.32 9.47
C THR A 92 9.49 4.35 8.83
N ASN A 93 9.96 4.66 7.62
CA ASN A 93 10.86 3.78 6.85
C ASN A 93 10.32 2.35 6.68
N PHE A 94 9.02 2.20 6.46
CA PHE A 94 8.40 0.90 6.22
C PHE A 94 8.97 0.24 4.97
N ASN A 95 9.43 -1.01 5.12
CA ASN A 95 9.88 -1.87 4.02
C ASN A 95 8.96 -3.10 3.93
N PRO A 96 8.15 -3.24 2.86
CA PRO A 96 7.24 -4.38 2.69
C PRO A 96 7.92 -5.75 2.72
N LYS A 97 9.19 -5.86 2.27
CA LYS A 97 9.92 -7.13 2.28
C LYS A 97 10.21 -7.58 3.70
N ASN A 98 10.83 -6.71 4.50
CA ASN A 98 11.16 -7.00 5.90
C ASN A 98 9.91 -7.17 6.78
N ALA A 99 8.80 -6.58 6.33
CA ALA A 99 7.52 -6.67 7.00
C ALA A 99 6.85 -8.05 6.85
N SER A 100 7.26 -8.81 5.85
CA SER A 100 6.87 -10.19 5.62
C SER A 100 7.96 -11.05 6.26
N GLY A 101 7.68 -11.77 7.35
CA GLY A 101 8.69 -12.65 7.95
C GLY A 101 9.28 -13.61 6.89
N ASP A 102 10.52 -14.08 7.12
CA ASP A 102 11.51 -14.68 6.20
C ASP A 102 11.06 -15.74 5.15
N ALA A 103 9.77 -16.03 5.00
CA ALA A 103 9.20 -16.97 4.05
C ALA A 103 7.98 -16.45 3.25
N LYS A 104 7.50 -15.22 3.48
CA LYS A 104 6.32 -14.69 2.77
C LYS A 104 6.68 -13.49 1.90
N LYS A 105 6.15 -13.44 0.68
CA LYS A 105 6.31 -12.29 -0.26
C LYS A 105 5.29 -11.17 -0.01
N ASP A 106 4.37 -11.42 0.94
CA ASP A 106 3.17 -10.63 1.19
C ASP A 106 3.18 -10.13 2.64
N ALA A 107 3.16 -8.81 2.82
CA ALA A 107 3.06 -8.16 4.12
C ALA A 107 1.64 -7.62 4.33
N SER A 108 1.10 -7.81 5.53
CA SER A 108 -0.08 -7.06 5.97
C SER A 108 0.26 -6.30 7.26
N ARG A 109 -0.32 -5.10 7.39
CA ARG A 109 -0.23 -4.27 8.59
C ARG A 109 -1.64 -3.88 9.04
N GLN A 110 -1.97 -4.24 10.27
CA GLN A 110 -3.25 -3.93 10.89
C GLN A 110 -3.07 -2.76 11.86
N TYR A 111 -3.90 -1.75 11.71
CA TYR A 111 -3.94 -0.57 12.56
C TYR A 111 -5.31 -0.53 13.22
N TYR A 112 -5.33 -0.73 14.53
CA TYR A 112 -6.55 -0.74 15.34
C TYR A 112 -6.89 0.66 15.81
N ASN A 113 -8.16 0.86 16.18
CA ASN A 113 -8.64 2.09 16.80
C ASN A 113 -8.47 3.36 15.94
N VAL A 114 -8.49 3.21 14.62
CA VAL A 114 -8.46 4.34 13.70
C VAL A 114 -9.79 5.08 13.77
N SER A 115 -9.76 6.33 14.26
CA SER A 115 -10.96 7.14 14.45
C SER A 115 -11.36 7.87 13.16
N VAL A 116 -12.61 7.69 12.73
CA VAL A 116 -13.29 8.54 11.74
C VAL A 116 -14.15 9.56 12.49
N LYS A 117 -13.98 10.84 12.15
CA LYS A 117 -14.57 11.99 12.86
C LYS A 117 -15.74 12.61 12.06
N GLU A 118 -16.11 13.84 12.43
CA GLU A 118 -17.17 14.65 11.85
C GLU A 118 -17.12 14.81 10.33
N ASP A 119 -15.92 14.73 9.74
CA ASP A 119 -15.75 14.85 8.29
C ASP A 119 -16.03 13.54 7.53
N HIS A 120 -16.41 12.47 8.23
CA HIS A 120 -16.80 11.17 7.66
C HIS A 120 -15.77 10.58 6.69
N THR A 121 -14.50 10.96 6.88
CA THR A 121 -13.42 10.65 5.94
C THR A 121 -12.30 9.86 6.62
N LEU A 122 -11.91 8.75 6.01
CA LEU A 122 -10.68 8.03 6.33
C LEU A 122 -9.60 8.42 5.32
N ARG A 123 -8.44 8.86 5.80
CA ARG A 123 -7.29 9.19 4.95
C ARG A 123 -6.17 8.20 5.18
N ILE A 124 -5.56 7.72 4.11
CA ILE A 124 -4.34 6.92 4.14
C ILE A 124 -3.36 7.60 3.19
N HIS A 125 -2.12 7.78 3.63
CA HIS A 125 -1.08 8.38 2.81
C HIS A 125 0.21 7.57 2.94
N LEU A 126 0.66 7.05 1.81
CA LEU A 126 1.95 6.40 1.67
C LEU A 126 2.89 7.41 1.03
N TYR A 127 4.02 7.67 1.67
CA TYR A 127 4.91 8.76 1.29
C TYR A 127 6.36 8.30 1.19
N TRP A 128 6.96 8.52 0.03
CA TRP A 128 8.36 8.23 -0.19
C TRP A 128 9.22 9.47 0.04
N ALA A 129 10.01 9.42 1.10
CA ALA A 129 10.90 10.49 1.53
C ALA A 129 12.32 10.40 0.92
N GLY A 130 12.47 9.76 -0.25
CA GLY A 130 13.77 9.64 -0.93
C GLY A 130 14.68 8.51 -0.45
N LYS A 131 14.13 7.47 0.21
CA LYS A 131 14.90 6.34 0.78
C LYS A 131 14.71 5.03 0.01
N GLY A 132 15.57 4.05 0.29
CA GLY A 132 15.60 2.77 -0.43
C GLY A 132 16.48 2.85 -1.69
N SER A 133 16.30 1.90 -2.60
CA SER A 133 17.07 1.82 -3.83
C SER A 133 16.64 2.86 -4.86
N LEU A 134 17.59 3.69 -5.27
CA LEU A 134 17.36 4.81 -6.19
C LEU A 134 17.80 4.51 -7.63
N PHE A 135 18.91 3.78 -7.79
CA PHE A 135 19.58 3.58 -9.08
C PHE A 135 19.71 2.11 -9.48
N THR A 136 19.10 1.20 -8.72
CA THR A 136 19.06 -0.23 -9.06
C THR A 136 17.94 -0.45 -10.09
N PRO A 137 18.24 -0.89 -11.32
CA PRO A 137 17.19 -1.20 -12.28
C PRO A 137 16.32 -2.38 -11.80
N PRO A 138 14.98 -2.30 -11.90
CA PRO A 138 14.20 -1.16 -12.40
C PRO A 138 14.08 -0.03 -11.36
N ALA A 139 14.56 1.17 -11.69
CA ALA A 139 14.67 2.31 -10.77
C ALA A 139 13.31 3.00 -10.51
N THR A 140 12.34 2.23 -10.01
CA THR A 140 10.99 2.73 -9.70
C THR A 140 10.86 3.01 -8.20
N ASN A 141 11.05 4.27 -7.85
CA ASN A 141 10.87 4.80 -6.50
C ASN A 141 9.40 4.81 -6.06
N GLY A 142 9.20 5.06 -4.76
CA GLY A 142 7.88 5.39 -4.23
C GLY A 142 7.17 4.29 -3.46
N PRO A 143 5.99 4.57 -2.89
CA PRO A 143 5.18 3.56 -2.21
C PRO A 143 4.43 2.66 -3.19
N LEU A 144 4.22 1.41 -2.79
CA LEU A 144 3.25 0.51 -3.42
C LEU A 144 2.22 0.00 -2.42
N ILE A 145 1.07 -0.44 -2.91
CA ILE A 145 0.05 -1.13 -2.10
C ILE A 145 -0.79 -2.04 -2.99
N SER A 146 -1.12 -3.23 -2.49
CA SER A 146 -1.93 -4.22 -3.19
C SER A 146 -3.40 -4.07 -2.85
N ALA A 147 -3.72 -3.92 -1.57
CA ALA A 147 -5.10 -3.74 -1.12
C ALA A 147 -5.21 -2.96 0.19
N ILE A 148 -6.39 -2.39 0.41
CA ILE A 148 -6.82 -1.78 1.67
C ILE A 148 -8.08 -2.52 2.10
N SER A 149 -8.16 -2.86 3.38
CA SER A 149 -9.37 -3.34 4.04
C SER A 149 -9.66 -2.47 5.25
N VAL A 150 -10.94 -2.17 5.48
CA VAL A 150 -11.40 -1.38 6.61
C VAL A 150 -12.54 -2.15 7.25
N VAL A 151 -12.53 -2.32 8.58
CA VAL A 151 -13.58 -3.02 9.31
C VAL A 151 -13.96 -2.20 10.53
N THR A 152 -15.26 -2.00 10.76
CA THR A 152 -15.74 -1.28 11.95
C THR A 152 -15.58 -2.13 13.20
N GLY A 153 -15.16 -1.52 14.31
CA GLY A 153 -15.14 -2.17 15.63
C GLY A 153 -16.53 -2.26 16.29
N MET A 154 -17.58 -1.69 15.68
CA MET A 154 -18.94 -1.75 16.22
C MET A 154 -19.53 -3.14 16.01
N LYS A 155 -19.87 -3.84 17.10
CA LYS A 155 -20.61 -5.11 17.08
C LYS A 155 -22.07 -4.99 16.58
N SER A 156 -22.53 -3.80 16.25
CA SER A 156 -23.92 -3.52 15.85
C SER A 156 -24.01 -3.04 14.41
N ALA A 157 -23.55 -3.86 13.46
CA ALA A 157 -24.12 -3.88 12.12
C ALA A 157 -23.90 -5.28 11.57
N GLN A 158 -24.98 -5.92 11.15
CA GLN A 158 -25.09 -7.29 10.65
C GLN A 158 -24.24 -7.59 9.39
N TYR A 159 -23.40 -6.64 8.95
CA TYR A 159 -22.44 -6.80 7.86
C TYR A 159 -21.19 -5.96 8.17
N PRO A 160 -19.99 -6.57 8.35
CA PRO A 160 -18.77 -5.78 8.35
C PRO A 160 -18.68 -5.05 7.00
N PHE A 161 -18.48 -3.74 7.03
CA PHE A 161 -18.20 -2.96 5.83
C PHE A 161 -16.80 -3.28 5.33
N ILE A 162 -16.60 -4.46 4.74
CA ILE A 162 -15.34 -4.84 4.10
C ILE A 162 -15.30 -4.13 2.76
N VAL A 163 -14.50 -3.08 2.67
CA VAL A 163 -14.17 -2.52 1.36
C VAL A 163 -12.77 -3.00 1.00
N GLN A 164 -12.69 -3.99 0.12
CA GLN A 164 -11.45 -4.41 -0.50
C GLN A 164 -11.25 -3.60 -1.78
N PHE A 165 -10.23 -2.74 -1.79
CA PHE A 165 -9.75 -2.14 -3.02
C PHE A 165 -8.75 -3.08 -3.65
N TYR A 166 -9.16 -3.70 -4.74
CA TYR A 166 -8.25 -4.32 -5.69
C TYR A 166 -7.78 -3.23 -6.65
N VAL A 167 -6.48 -3.14 -6.86
CA VAL A 167 -5.87 -2.21 -7.83
C VAL A 167 -5.74 -2.90 -9.18
#